data_AF-A0A7V3F8Z4-F1
#
_entry.id   AF-A0A7V3F8Z4-F1
#
_cell.length_a   1.000
_cell.length_b   1.000
_cell.length_c   1.000
_cell.angle_alpha   90.00
_cell.angle_beta   90.00
_cell.angle_gamma   90.00
#
_symmetry.space_group_name_H-M   'P 1'
#
loop_
_entity.id
_entity.type
_entity.pdbx_description
1 polymer ?
#
loop_
_entity_poly.entity_id
_entity_poly.type
_entity_poly.pdbx_seq_one_letter_code
_entity_poly.pdbx_strand_id
1 'polypeptide(L)'
;MTHSRKERLLAHAAQRASDYPEYLGWVLRRYVEQECISEEILAQHLGIGSHDLLRLGLCLRPRAEHLADDIGQISARFNIDPTVLAAIVRLVESVEALAARKADGAGADTGLLMAARARKRPRPLADGEGVDHGRPGS
;
A
#
# COMPACT_ATOMS: atom_id res chain seq x y z
N MET A 1 -0.43 35.75 8.82
CA MET A 1 -0.83 35.97 7.41
C MET A 1 -2.28 35.56 7.28
N THR A 2 -3.15 36.44 6.80
CA THR A 2 -4.59 36.18 6.67
C THR A 2 -4.88 35.54 5.32
N HIS A 3 -5.19 34.24 5.30
CA HIS A 3 -5.55 33.54 4.06
C HIS A 3 -6.86 34.05 3.49
N SER A 4 -6.90 34.20 2.16
CA SER A 4 -8.11 34.59 1.45
C SER A 4 -9.24 33.60 1.73
N ARG A 5 -10.49 34.07 1.76
CA ARG A 5 -11.67 33.19 1.92
C ARG A 5 -11.66 32.07 0.87
N LYS A 6 -11.20 32.36 -0.34
CA LYS A 6 -11.10 31.37 -1.43
C LYS A 6 -10.07 30.27 -1.12
N GLU A 7 -8.91 30.63 -0.57
CA GLU A 7 -7.87 29.66 -0.19
C GLU A 7 -8.35 28.73 0.93
N ARG A 8 -9.08 29.27 1.92
CA ARG A 8 -9.69 28.46 2.98
C ARG A 8 -10.74 27.49 2.44
N LEU A 9 -11.56 27.92 1.48
CA LEU A 9 -12.55 27.05 0.84
C LEU A 9 -11.89 25.97 -0.01
N LEU A 10 -10.80 26.30 -0.71
CA LEU A 10 -10.01 25.34 -1.48
C LEU A 10 -9.40 24.28 -0.57
N ALA A 11 -8.74 24.69 0.52
CA ALA A 11 -8.17 23.78 1.50
C ALA A 11 -9.25 22.87 2.13
N HIS A 12 -10.41 23.43 2.47
CA HIS A 12 -11.52 22.64 3.00
C HIS A 12 -12.06 21.62 1.98
N ALA A 13 -12.20 22.00 0.70
CA ALA A 13 -12.63 21.09 -0.34
C ALA A 13 -11.60 19.98 -0.58
N ALA A 14 -10.31 20.30 -0.61
CA ALA A 14 -9.24 19.33 -0.77
C ALA A 14 -9.18 18.34 0.40
N GLN A 15 -9.34 18.85 1.64
CA GLN A 15 -9.44 18.00 2.82
C GLN A 15 -10.60 17.02 2.71
N ARG A 16 -11.78 17.49 2.30
CA ARG A 16 -12.94 16.61 2.10
C ARG A 16 -12.68 15.58 1.02
N ALA A 17 -12.11 15.97 -0.12
CA ALA A 17 -11.77 15.05 -1.20
C ALA A 17 -10.82 13.93 -0.74
N SER A 18 -9.96 14.18 0.26
CA SER A 18 -9.09 13.15 0.84
C SER A 18 -9.83 12.01 1.55
N ASP A 19 -11.10 12.20 1.89
CA ASP A 19 -11.93 11.17 2.55
C ASP A 19 -12.68 10.27 1.54
N TYR A 20 -12.63 10.60 0.24
CA TYR A 20 -13.42 9.97 -0.81
C TYR A 20 -12.52 9.26 -1.86
N PRO A 21 -12.60 7.92 -2.02
CA PRO A 21 -11.68 7.14 -2.86
C PRO A 21 -11.65 7.48 -4.35
N GLU A 22 -12.69 8.16 -4.86
CA GLU A 22 -12.79 8.61 -6.25
C GLU A 22 -11.92 9.84 -6.57
N TYR A 23 -11.37 10.50 -5.55
CA TYR A 23 -10.49 11.66 -5.72
C TYR A 23 -9.02 11.29 -5.55
N LEU A 24 -8.17 12.03 -6.25
CA LEU A 24 -6.73 11.91 -6.13
C LEU A 24 -6.25 12.33 -4.73
N GLY A 25 -6.96 13.22 -4.04
CA GLY A 25 -6.67 13.60 -2.66
C GLY A 25 -6.65 12.40 -1.70
N TRP A 26 -7.53 11.42 -1.91
CA TRP A 26 -7.52 10.19 -1.12
C TRP A 26 -6.27 9.35 -1.40
N VAL A 27 -5.85 9.25 -2.66
CA VAL A 27 -4.62 8.54 -3.05
C VAL A 27 -3.39 9.21 -2.43
N LEU A 28 -3.29 10.53 -2.52
CA LEU A 28 -2.16 11.30 -1.98
C LEU A 28 -2.06 11.16 -0.46
N ARG A 29 -3.20 11.20 0.24
CA ARG A 29 -3.24 10.96 1.68
C ARG A 29 -2.77 9.56 2.05
N ARG A 30 -3.23 8.53 1.32
CA ARG A 30 -2.76 7.15 1.54
C ARG A 30 -1.27 7.00 1.30
N TYR A 31 -0.73 7.65 0.27
CA TYR A 31 0.70 7.64 0.01
C TYR A 31 1.49 8.29 1.16
N VAL A 32 1.05 9.45 1.64
CA VAL A 32 1.63 10.14 2.81
C VAL A 32 1.62 9.24 4.06
N GLU A 33 0.50 8.57 4.33
CA GLU A 33 0.35 7.65 5.46
C GLU A 33 1.22 6.39 5.31
N GLN A 34 1.34 5.83 4.10
CA GLN A 34 2.13 4.64 3.81
C GLN A 34 3.64 4.89 3.86
N GLU A 35 4.09 6.04 3.37
CA GLU A 35 5.51 6.43 3.34
C GLU A 35 5.95 7.17 4.62
N CYS A 36 5.04 7.47 5.54
CA CYS A 36 5.30 8.24 6.76
C CYS A 36 5.97 9.61 6.48
N ILE A 37 5.55 10.29 5.41
CA ILE A 37 6.08 11.61 5.00
C ILE A 37 5.06 12.73 5.30
N SER A 38 5.48 14.00 5.21
CA SER A 38 4.55 15.13 5.31
C SER A 38 4.03 15.58 3.94
N GLU A 39 2.96 16.38 3.91
CA GLU A 39 2.44 16.97 2.67
C GLU A 39 3.47 17.87 1.97
N GLU A 40 4.34 18.55 2.73
CA GLU A 40 5.42 19.37 2.17
C GLU A 40 6.46 18.51 1.44
N ILE A 41 6.75 17.31 1.95
CA ILE A 41 7.65 16.36 1.29
C ILE A 41 6.99 15.79 0.03
N LEU A 42 5.70 15.45 0.10
CA LEU A 42 4.94 15.03 -1.08
C LEU A 42 4.94 16.10 -2.18
N ALA A 43 4.72 17.37 -1.81
CA ALA A 43 4.76 18.49 -2.74
C ALA A 43 6.13 18.60 -3.43
N GLN A 44 7.22 18.42 -2.68
CA GLN A 44 8.59 18.40 -3.22
C GLN A 44 8.82 17.21 -4.16
N HIS A 45 8.35 16.01 -3.81
CA HIS A 45 8.44 14.83 -4.68
C HIS A 45 7.73 15.05 -6.02
N LEU A 46 6.57 15.70 -6.00
CA LEU A 46 5.80 16.05 -7.19
C LEU A 46 6.32 17.28 -7.92
N GLY A 47 7.25 18.04 -7.33
CA GLY A 47 7.78 19.28 -7.90
C GLY A 47 6.78 20.45 -7.93
N ILE A 48 5.77 20.45 -7.06
CA ILE A 48 4.70 21.46 -7.03
C ILE A 48 4.62 22.19 -5.69
N GLY A 49 3.96 23.35 -5.68
CA GLY A 49 3.69 24.09 -4.44
C GLY A 49 2.45 23.54 -3.70
N SER A 50 2.36 23.84 -2.39
CA SER A 50 1.25 23.39 -1.53
C SER A 50 -0.13 23.81 -2.05
N HIS A 51 -0.25 24.99 -2.68
CA HIS A 51 -1.51 25.43 -3.26
C HIS A 51 -1.95 24.55 -4.44
N ASP A 52 -1.02 24.12 -5.28
CA ASP A 52 -1.33 23.21 -6.40
C ASP A 52 -1.52 21.78 -5.92
N LEU A 53 -0.91 21.37 -4.80
CA LEU A 53 -1.21 20.09 -4.15
C LEU A 53 -2.69 20.02 -3.71
N LEU A 54 -3.25 21.11 -3.15
CA LEU A 54 -4.68 21.17 -2.82
C LEU A 54 -5.57 21.01 -4.06
N ARG A 55 -5.19 21.64 -5.18
CA ARG A 55 -5.94 21.56 -6.45
C ARG A 55 -5.81 20.19 -7.10
N LEU A 56 -4.64 19.57 -7.01
CA LEU A 56 -4.38 18.22 -7.46
C LEU A 56 -5.25 17.22 -6.70
N GLY A 57 -5.38 17.40 -5.38
CA GLY A 57 -6.25 16.57 -4.55
C GLY A 57 -7.74 16.59 -4.94
N LEU A 58 -8.19 17.64 -5.64
CA LEU A 58 -9.55 17.74 -6.17
C LEU A 58 -9.76 17.06 -7.53
N CYS A 59 -8.69 16.62 -8.19
CA CYS A 59 -8.83 15.84 -9.41
C CYS A 59 -9.46 14.49 -9.11
N LEU A 60 -10.22 13.96 -10.07
CA LEU A 60 -10.65 12.58 -10.01
C LEU A 60 -9.43 11.66 -10.08
N ARG A 61 -9.54 10.52 -9.40
CA ARG A 61 -8.57 9.45 -9.49
C ARG A 61 -8.51 8.95 -10.94
N PRO A 62 -7.29 8.78 -11.51
CA PRO A 62 -7.10 8.16 -12.81
C PRO A 62 -7.79 6.79 -12.92
N ARG A 63 -8.49 6.56 -14.03
CA ARG A 63 -9.22 5.31 -14.27
C ARG A 63 -8.24 4.22 -14.69
N ALA A 64 -8.46 2.99 -14.23
CA ALA A 64 -7.55 1.87 -14.52
C ALA A 64 -7.44 1.61 -16.03
N GLU A 65 -8.56 1.71 -16.77
CA GLU A 65 -8.61 1.51 -18.22
C GLU A 65 -7.91 2.61 -19.03
N HIS A 66 -7.82 3.83 -18.49
CA HIS A 66 -7.25 5.00 -19.16
C HIS A 66 -6.12 5.63 -18.34
N LEU A 67 -5.40 4.82 -17.56
CA LEU A 67 -4.47 5.30 -16.54
C LEU A 67 -3.41 6.24 -17.13
N ALA A 68 -2.79 5.83 -18.25
CA ALA A 68 -1.74 6.61 -18.90
C ALA A 68 -2.25 7.98 -19.39
N ASP A 69 -3.45 8.01 -19.98
CA ASP A 69 -4.04 9.23 -20.53
C ASP A 69 -4.49 10.19 -19.44
N ASP A 70 -5.12 9.67 -18.39
CA ASP A 70 -5.56 10.46 -17.23
C ASP A 70 -4.34 11.05 -16.49
N ILE A 71 -3.28 10.25 -16.29
CA ILE A 71 -2.01 10.72 -15.71
C ILE A 71 -1.38 11.80 -16.60
N GLY A 72 -1.31 11.58 -17.91
CA GLY A 72 -0.73 12.54 -18.86
C GLY A 72 -1.45 13.90 -18.82
N GLN A 73 -2.78 13.89 -18.76
CA GLN A 73 -3.58 15.12 -18.66
C GLN A 73 -3.36 15.86 -17.35
N ILE A 74 -3.32 15.15 -16.22
CA ILE A 74 -3.08 15.75 -14.91
C ILE A 74 -1.65 16.31 -14.84
N SER A 75 -0.66 15.52 -15.22
CA SER A 75 0.75 15.92 -15.24
C SER A 75 0.99 17.15 -16.11
N ALA A 76 0.40 17.21 -17.31
CA ALA A 76 0.50 18.38 -18.17
C ALA A 76 -0.14 19.62 -17.53
N ARG A 77 -1.27 19.48 -16.83
CA ARG A 77 -1.98 20.59 -16.18
C ARG A 77 -1.22 21.19 -15.00
N PHE A 78 -0.51 20.36 -14.24
CA PHE A 78 0.19 20.77 -13.02
C PHE A 78 1.71 20.86 -13.19
N ASN A 79 2.23 20.59 -14.39
CA ASN A 79 3.66 20.54 -14.69
C ASN A 79 4.42 19.55 -13.78
N ILE A 80 3.84 18.36 -13.58
CA ILE A 80 4.38 17.27 -12.77
C ILE A 80 4.98 16.21 -13.70
N ASP A 81 6.05 15.53 -13.28
CA ASP A 81 6.55 14.35 -13.99
C ASP A 81 5.49 13.22 -13.97
N PRO A 82 4.96 12.79 -15.14
CA PRO A 82 3.97 11.72 -15.22
C PRO A 82 4.45 10.39 -14.64
N THR A 83 5.75 10.12 -14.64
CA THR A 83 6.34 8.90 -14.08
C THR A 83 6.18 8.88 -12.56
N VAL A 84 6.43 10.02 -11.91
CA VAL A 84 6.31 10.15 -10.45
C VAL A 84 4.85 10.00 -10.02
N LEU A 85 3.92 10.68 -10.71
CA LEU A 85 2.50 10.58 -10.39
C LEU A 85 1.97 9.15 -10.61
N ALA A 86 2.37 8.50 -11.71
CA ALA A 86 1.99 7.11 -11.97
C ALA A 86 2.54 6.15 -10.91
N ALA A 87 3.77 6.35 -10.44
CA ALA A 87 4.37 5.53 -9.39
C ALA A 87 3.59 5.63 -8.07
N ILE A 88 3.25 6.85 -7.65
CA ILE A 88 2.44 7.10 -6.45
C ILE A 88 1.07 6.41 -6.55
N VAL A 89 0.36 6.63 -7.66
CA VAL A 89 -0.96 6.01 -7.86
C VAL A 89 -0.84 4.50 -7.77
N ARG A 90 0.02 3.87 -8.59
CA ARG A 90 0.17 2.40 -8.63
C ARG A 90 0.57 1.78 -7.30
N LEU A 91 1.43 2.45 -6.53
CA LEU A 91 1.82 1.97 -5.22
C LEU A 91 0.59 1.86 -4.30
N VAL A 92 -0.18 2.93 -4.20
CA VAL A 92 -1.40 2.95 -3.39
C VAL A 92 -2.40 1.91 -3.88
N GLU A 93 -2.63 1.80 -5.19
CA GLU A 93 -3.55 0.78 -5.74
C GLU A 93 -3.11 -0.64 -5.38
N SER A 94 -1.80 -0.92 -5.42
CA SER A 94 -1.25 -2.24 -5.10
C SER A 94 -1.42 -2.59 -3.62
N VAL A 95 -1.18 -1.63 -2.73
CA VAL A 95 -1.35 -1.83 -1.28
C VAL A 95 -2.82 -2.04 -0.94
N GLU A 96 -3.72 -1.25 -1.52
CA GLU A 96 -5.16 -1.34 -1.27
C GLU A 96 -5.75 -2.64 -1.83
N ALA A 97 -5.31 -3.08 -3.01
CA ALA A 97 -5.69 -4.37 -3.56
C ALA A 97 -5.26 -5.54 -2.66
N LEU A 98 -4.08 -5.47 -2.04
CA LEU A 98 -3.62 -6.48 -1.10
C LEU A 98 -4.43 -6.45 0.21
N ALA A 99 -4.78 -5.25 0.70
CA ALA A 99 -5.59 -5.09 1.91
C ALA A 99 -7.01 -5.65 1.72
N ALA A 100 -7.65 -5.38 0.58
CA ALA A 100 -8.98 -5.89 0.25
C ALA A 100 -9.03 -7.42 0.26
N ARG A 101 -8.04 -8.09 -0.34
CA ARG A 101 -7.96 -9.56 -0.37
C ARG A 101 -7.82 -10.20 1.02
N LYS A 102 -7.15 -9.53 1.96
CA LYS A 102 -7.06 -9.99 3.35
C LYS A 102 -8.40 -9.88 4.08
N ALA A 103 -9.17 -8.83 3.81
CA ALA A 103 -10.51 -8.68 4.38
C ALA A 103 -11.46 -9.78 3.88
N ASP A 104 -11.37 -10.13 2.60
CA ASP A 104 -12.18 -11.20 2.00
C ASP A 104 -11.74 -12.61 2.44
N GLY A 105 -10.44 -12.81 2.73
CA GLY A 105 -9.84 -14.08 3.12
C GLY A 105 -9.98 -14.46 4.60
N ALA A 106 -10.47 -13.57 5.46
CA ALA A 106 -10.61 -13.80 6.90
C ALA A 106 -11.57 -14.97 7.27
N GLY A 107 -12.35 -15.48 6.31
CA GLY A 107 -13.15 -16.71 6.45
C GLY A 107 -12.43 -18.00 6.02
N ALA A 108 -11.38 -17.93 5.21
CA ALA A 108 -10.71 -19.10 4.62
C ALA A 108 -9.35 -19.44 5.28
N ASP A 109 -8.67 -18.45 5.88
CA ASP A 109 -7.35 -18.63 6.48
C ASP A 109 -7.35 -19.46 7.77
N THR A 110 -8.50 -19.59 8.44
CA THR A 110 -8.66 -20.49 9.59
C THR A 110 -8.44 -21.96 9.19
N GLY A 111 -8.78 -22.35 7.94
CA GLY A 111 -8.53 -23.69 7.43
C GLY A 111 -7.07 -23.95 7.06
N LEU A 112 -6.40 -22.95 6.46
CA LEU A 112 -5.01 -23.07 6.01
C LEU A 112 -4.01 -23.05 7.18
N LEU A 113 -4.28 -22.27 8.23
CA LEU A 113 -3.45 -22.22 9.44
C LEU A 113 -3.64 -23.44 10.38
N MET A 114 -4.74 -24.19 10.22
CA MET A 114 -4.95 -25.45 10.95
C MET A 114 -4.09 -26.60 10.41
N ALA A 115 -3.75 -26.60 9.12
CA ALA A 115 -2.90 -27.64 8.52
C ALA A 115 -1.44 -27.57 9.02
N ALA A 116 -0.93 -26.36 9.31
CA ALA A 116 0.44 -26.17 9.79
C ALA A 116 0.65 -26.57 11.26
N ARG A 117 -0.43 -26.71 12.05
CA ARG A 117 -0.37 -27.04 13.49
C ARG A 117 -0.32 -28.55 13.77
N ALA A 118 -0.56 -29.40 12.78
CA ALA A 118 -0.63 -30.86 12.91
C ALA A 118 0.74 -31.56 13.04
N ARG A 119 1.76 -30.87 13.58
CA ARG A 119 3.04 -31.48 13.94
C ARG A 119 3.42 -31.11 15.36
N LYS A 120 2.85 -31.82 16.34
CA LYS A 120 3.49 -32.00 17.65
C LYS A 120 3.31 -33.45 18.16
N ARG A 121 4.41 -34.22 17.98
CA ARG A 121 5.02 -35.36 18.72
C ARG A 121 4.34 -35.81 20.05
N PRO A 122 4.62 -37.01 20.62
CA PRO A 122 5.69 -37.99 20.32
C PRO A 122 5.26 -39.49 20.44
N ARG A 123 6.17 -40.44 20.19
CA ARG A 123 6.15 -41.74 20.89
C ARG A 123 7.59 -42.14 21.27
N PRO A 124 7.92 -42.22 22.57
CA PRO A 124 9.08 -42.95 23.07
C PRO A 124 8.73 -44.45 23.20
N LEU A 125 9.75 -45.30 23.45
CA LEU A 125 9.78 -46.78 23.57
C LEU A 125 10.36 -47.45 22.31
N ALA A 126 11.33 -48.37 22.36
CA ALA A 126 11.99 -49.05 23.47
C ALA A 126 13.37 -49.58 23.02
N ASP A 127 14.31 -49.61 23.96
CA ASP A 127 15.21 -50.71 24.34
C ASP A 127 15.27 -51.93 23.39
N GLY A 128 16.49 -52.35 23.01
CA GLY A 128 16.76 -53.76 22.70
C GLY A 128 17.61 -54.09 21.46
N GLU A 129 18.89 -54.38 21.72
CA GLU A 129 19.69 -55.52 21.21
C GLU A 129 20.29 -55.53 19.79
N GLY A 130 21.55 -56.01 19.74
CA GLY A 130 22.26 -56.39 18.51
C GLY A 130 23.79 -56.28 18.60
N VAL A 131 24.42 -56.85 19.63
CA VAL A 131 25.45 -57.91 19.50
C VAL A 131 26.58 -57.59 18.51
N ASP A 132 27.71 -57.10 19.04
CA ASP A 132 29.00 -57.14 18.33
C ASP A 132 29.60 -58.54 18.48
N HIS A 133 29.64 -59.28 17.37
CA HIS A 133 30.31 -60.57 17.25
C HIS A 133 31.23 -60.57 16.03
N GLY A 134 32.53 -60.38 16.28
CA GLY A 134 33.61 -60.82 15.39
C GLY A 134 34.73 -59.79 15.29
N ARG A 135 36.00 -60.13 15.49
CA ARG A 135 36.69 -61.42 15.32
C ARG A 135 38.11 -61.36 15.95
N PRO A 136 38.77 -62.52 16.10
CA PRO A 136 40.02 -62.70 16.86
C PRO A 136 41.30 -62.60 15.99
N GLY A 137 42.46 -62.57 16.67
CA GLY A 137 43.82 -62.73 16.12
C GLY A 137 44.60 -61.41 16.13
N SER A 138 45.79 -61.28 16.71
CA SER A 138 46.84 -62.25 17.06
C SER A 138 47.61 -61.82 18.31
#